data_AF-A0A178DZ79-F1
#
_entry.id   AF-A0A178DZ79-F1
#
_cell.length_a   1.000
_cell.length_b   1.000
_cell.length_c   1.000
_cell.angle_alpha   90.00
_cell.angle_beta   90.00
_cell.angle_gamma   90.00
#
_symmetry.space_group_name_H-M   'P 1'
#
loop_
_entity.id
_entity.type
_entity.pdbx_description
1 polymer ?
#
loop_
_entity_poly.entity_id
_entity_poly.type
_entity_poly.pdbx_seq_one_letter_code
_entity_poly.pdbx_strand_id
1 'polypeptide(L)'
;MVFRFVCTNLQATNTVTRLRNYRTPSSGSNFNPTILEAALATSAAPTYFSDITIQGSRFVDGAIGANNPTAVLEEEASDLWCEDTGNIQPLVKCFISIGTGHLGVRSIADKGFKHLVKTLEKEATQTESTNQQFLARWRDYVNRGRCFRFNVDHGLEGVKIAEYQEQNLIQAATESYLRERRTIVSVRSCVENLRLKQYQPTIEFTKKLVEEARAEGEQAPRTQSRATTAEISELISLGNAQLKIHTSRISQKNLLQARHYFSKALFFLENDPTTAPKQVARICQKMLETTLGLSQMSRAHEEREQHANEAQKFGEVALENVVKCGDECMTAQVEFLLACVTAWKVYLQLKASGQRTPESGDVESAQMLLFKRLERLREFPKLDMVYYEAQVGTYAGYLIGQ
;
A
#
# COMPACT_ATOMS: atom_id res chain seq x y z
N MET A 1 -5.42 2.33 -27.69
CA MET A 1 -6.60 2.11 -26.82
C MET A 1 -6.53 3.13 -25.67
N VAL A 2 -7.65 3.69 -25.20
CA VAL A 2 -7.65 4.66 -24.08
C VAL A 2 -8.28 4.00 -22.86
N PHE A 3 -7.48 3.88 -21.80
CA PHE A 3 -7.88 3.31 -20.51
C PHE A 3 -8.56 4.38 -19.66
N ARG A 4 -9.76 4.07 -19.17
CA ARG A 4 -10.58 4.94 -18.32
C ARG A 4 -11.21 4.11 -17.21
N PHE A 5 -11.22 4.67 -16.01
CA PHE A 5 -11.97 4.10 -14.90
C PHE A 5 -12.46 5.20 -13.98
N VAL A 6 -13.45 4.87 -13.15
CA VAL A 6 -13.91 5.69 -12.03
C VAL A 6 -13.85 4.88 -10.75
N CYS A 7 -13.63 5.57 -9.63
CA CYS A 7 -13.69 4.98 -8.29
C CYS A 7 -15.11 5.06 -7.75
N THR A 8 -15.57 4.00 -7.12
CA THR A 8 -16.81 3.92 -6.34
C THR A 8 -16.54 3.06 -5.10
N ASN A 9 -17.43 3.03 -4.13
CA ASN A 9 -17.30 2.17 -2.96
C ASN A 9 -18.40 1.10 -2.97
N LEU A 10 -18.01 -0.17 -2.89
CA LEU A 10 -18.94 -1.30 -2.79
C LEU A 10 -19.47 -1.38 -1.36
N GLN A 11 -20.77 -1.14 -1.18
CA GLN A 11 -21.38 -0.99 0.13
C GLN A 11 -21.26 -2.24 1.00
N ALA A 12 -21.31 -3.43 0.40
CA ALA A 12 -21.28 -4.71 1.12
C ALA A 12 -19.96 -4.95 1.86
N THR A 13 -18.83 -4.48 1.29
CA THR A 13 -17.47 -4.70 1.81
C THR A 13 -16.81 -3.40 2.27
N ASN A 14 -17.43 -2.26 1.99
CA ASN A 14 -16.86 -0.92 2.18
C ASN A 14 -15.49 -0.76 1.49
N THR A 15 -15.34 -1.33 0.29
CA THR A 15 -14.09 -1.33 -0.48
C THR A 15 -14.19 -0.45 -1.71
N VAL A 16 -13.13 0.32 -1.97
CA VAL A 16 -12.98 1.06 -3.23
C VAL A 16 -12.95 0.05 -4.39
N THR A 17 -13.86 0.24 -5.33
CA THR A 17 -14.04 -0.58 -6.53
C THR A 17 -13.85 0.32 -7.75
N ARG A 18 -13.17 -0.23 -8.77
CA ARG A 18 -12.83 0.46 -10.01
C ARG A 18 -13.78 -0.01 -11.11
N LEU A 19 -14.61 0.89 -11.64
CA LEU A 19 -15.47 0.62 -12.81
C LEU A 19 -14.72 1.07 -14.07
N ARG A 20 -14.48 0.15 -15.02
CA ARG A 20 -13.47 0.31 -16.09
C ARG A 20 -14.07 0.12 -17.48
N ASN A 21 -13.42 0.66 -18.51
CA ASN A 21 -13.73 0.37 -19.92
C ASN A 21 -12.80 -0.69 -20.56
N TYR A 22 -12.02 -1.41 -19.75
CA TYR A 22 -11.07 -2.43 -20.17
C TYR A 22 -11.05 -3.59 -19.18
N ARG A 23 -10.46 -4.72 -19.59
CA ARG A 23 -10.32 -5.91 -18.76
C ARG A 23 -8.93 -5.95 -18.14
N THR A 24 -8.86 -6.38 -16.89
CA THR A 24 -7.62 -6.65 -16.15
C THR A 24 -7.49 -8.15 -15.89
N PRO A 25 -6.32 -8.77 -16.09
CA PRO A 25 -6.12 -10.21 -15.86
C PRO A 25 -6.43 -10.68 -14.43
N SER A 26 -6.21 -9.80 -13.45
CA SER A 26 -6.15 -10.09 -12.02
C SER A 26 -7.38 -9.67 -11.20
N SER A 27 -8.41 -9.05 -11.80
CA SER A 27 -9.63 -8.67 -11.06
C SER A 27 -10.77 -9.68 -11.26
N GLY A 28 -11.16 -10.36 -10.18
CA GLY A 28 -12.29 -11.31 -10.15
C GLY A 28 -13.70 -10.67 -10.28
N SER A 29 -13.83 -9.35 -10.17
CA SER A 29 -15.11 -8.64 -10.33
C SER A 29 -15.15 -7.85 -11.64
N ASN A 30 -15.74 -8.45 -12.69
CA ASN A 30 -15.98 -7.79 -13.97
C ASN A 30 -17.37 -7.17 -14.00
N PHE A 31 -17.53 -6.03 -13.32
CA PHE A 31 -18.73 -5.22 -13.51
C PHE A 31 -18.73 -4.60 -14.92
N ASN A 32 -19.86 -4.69 -15.63
CA ASN A 32 -20.03 -4.09 -16.96
C ASN A 32 -21.09 -2.97 -16.92
N PRO A 33 -20.84 -1.86 -16.21
CA PRO A 33 -21.80 -0.77 -16.14
C PRO A 33 -21.85 0.02 -17.46
N THR A 34 -23.01 0.60 -17.73
CA THR A 34 -23.14 1.72 -18.65
C THR A 34 -22.38 2.95 -18.11
N ILE A 35 -22.07 3.91 -18.97
CA ILE A 35 -21.42 5.16 -18.55
C ILE A 35 -22.28 5.89 -17.50
N LEU A 36 -23.60 5.85 -17.66
CA LEU A 36 -24.53 6.47 -16.72
C LEU A 36 -24.47 5.79 -15.34
N GLU A 37 -24.48 4.45 -15.29
CA GLU A 37 -24.35 3.72 -14.03
C GLU A 37 -23.03 4.00 -13.34
N ALA A 38 -21.92 4.05 -14.10
CA ALA A 38 -20.61 4.37 -13.54
C ALA A 38 -20.54 5.81 -13.01
N ALA A 39 -21.12 6.76 -13.73
CA ALA A 39 -21.21 8.16 -13.30
C ALA A 39 -22.07 8.32 -12.04
N LEU A 40 -23.22 7.65 -11.98
CA LEU A 40 -24.06 7.66 -10.78
C LEU A 40 -23.36 6.97 -9.60
N ALA A 41 -22.68 5.85 -9.82
CA ALA A 41 -21.96 5.12 -8.77
C ALA A 41 -20.83 5.94 -8.14
N THR A 42 -20.05 6.66 -8.96
CA THR A 42 -18.95 7.49 -8.46
C THR A 42 -19.46 8.75 -7.74
N SER A 43 -20.66 9.25 -8.06
CA SER A 43 -21.24 10.47 -7.49
C SER A 43 -22.31 10.23 -6.42
N ALA A 44 -22.62 8.98 -6.07
CA ALA A 44 -23.69 8.62 -5.13
C ALA A 44 -23.31 8.93 -3.67
N ALA A 45 -23.10 10.21 -3.36
CA ALA A 45 -22.70 10.70 -2.04
C ALA A 45 -23.80 10.40 -1.02
N PRO A 46 -23.52 9.60 0.03
CA PRO A 46 -24.51 9.35 1.06
C PRO A 46 -25.03 10.66 1.64
N THR A 47 -26.32 10.73 1.94
CA THR A 47 -27.10 11.93 2.36
C THR A 47 -27.50 12.89 1.24
N TYR A 48 -26.83 12.88 0.08
CA TYR A 48 -27.23 13.69 -1.07
C TYR A 48 -27.98 12.85 -2.12
N PHE A 49 -27.48 11.65 -2.40
CA PHE A 49 -28.02 10.78 -3.43
C PHE A 49 -28.20 9.35 -2.90
N SER A 50 -29.15 8.62 -3.49
CA SER A 50 -29.35 7.20 -3.22
C SER A 50 -28.21 6.36 -3.79
N ASP A 51 -27.98 5.18 -3.20
CA ASP A 51 -27.08 4.18 -3.78
C ASP A 51 -27.56 3.70 -5.16
N ILE A 52 -26.64 3.13 -5.95
CA ILE A 52 -26.97 2.52 -7.23
C ILE A 52 -26.66 1.03 -7.21
N THR A 53 -27.57 0.25 -7.80
CA THR A 53 -27.38 -1.19 -7.97
C THR A 53 -26.86 -1.48 -9.37
N ILE A 54 -25.68 -2.09 -9.47
CA ILE A 54 -25.10 -2.57 -10.73
C ILE A 54 -24.89 -4.07 -10.58
N GLN A 55 -25.55 -4.86 -11.44
CA GLN A 55 -25.45 -6.33 -11.46
C GLN A 55 -25.64 -6.97 -10.06
N GLY A 56 -26.63 -6.49 -9.30
CA GLY A 56 -26.96 -6.99 -7.97
C GLY A 56 -26.08 -6.48 -6.83
N SER A 57 -25.05 -5.69 -7.12
CA SER A 57 -24.16 -5.06 -6.12
C SER A 57 -24.49 -3.59 -5.94
N ARG A 58 -24.45 -3.10 -4.69
CA ARG A 58 -24.77 -1.70 -4.34
C ARG A 58 -23.52 -0.85 -4.19
N PHE A 59 -23.55 0.31 -4.82
CA PHE A 59 -22.42 1.23 -4.94
C PHE A 59 -22.78 2.62 -4.42
N VAL A 60 -21.80 3.25 -3.77
CA VAL A 60 -21.85 4.63 -3.27
C VAL A 60 -20.60 5.40 -3.69
N ASP A 61 -20.58 6.71 -3.44
CA ASP A 61 -19.53 7.64 -3.89
C ASP A 61 -18.09 7.15 -3.67
N GLY A 62 -17.24 7.37 -4.67
CA GLY A 62 -15.81 7.06 -4.63
C GLY A 62 -15.01 7.95 -3.67
N ALA A 63 -15.56 9.10 -3.26
CA ALA A 63 -15.00 9.96 -2.23
C ALA A 63 -14.83 9.22 -0.90
N ILE A 64 -15.60 8.16 -0.66
CA ILE A 64 -15.41 7.26 0.48
C ILE A 64 -14.21 6.35 0.20
N GLY A 65 -13.02 6.83 0.58
CA GLY A 65 -11.76 6.08 0.49
C GLY A 65 -10.90 6.36 -0.74
N ALA A 66 -11.41 7.07 -1.76
CA ALA A 66 -10.65 7.40 -2.97
C ALA A 66 -10.96 8.81 -3.55
N ASN A 67 -11.23 9.79 -2.68
CA ASN A 67 -11.50 11.18 -3.10
C ASN A 67 -10.31 11.83 -3.85
N ASN A 68 -9.08 11.39 -3.56
CA ASN A 68 -7.92 11.61 -4.42
C ASN A 68 -7.49 10.28 -5.05
N PRO A 69 -7.85 9.99 -6.32
CA PRO A 69 -7.62 8.68 -6.91
C PRO A 69 -6.17 8.47 -7.38
N THR A 70 -5.21 9.36 -7.04
CA THR A 70 -3.82 9.25 -7.51
C THR A 70 -3.17 7.92 -7.15
N ALA A 71 -3.38 7.43 -5.93
CA ALA A 71 -2.86 6.13 -5.50
C ALA A 71 -3.53 4.97 -6.22
N VAL A 72 -4.85 5.02 -6.42
CA VAL A 72 -5.62 3.99 -7.14
C VAL A 72 -5.23 3.94 -8.61
N LEU A 73 -4.99 5.11 -9.23
CA LEU A 73 -4.52 5.23 -10.61
C LEU A 73 -3.10 4.68 -10.77
N GLU A 74 -2.21 4.97 -9.83
CA GLU A 74 -0.85 4.43 -9.82
C GLU A 74 -0.85 2.91 -9.70
N GLU A 75 -1.62 2.36 -8.76
CA GLU A 75 -1.79 0.91 -8.57
C GLU A 75 -2.35 0.24 -9.83
N GLU A 76 -3.46 0.75 -10.37
CA GLU A 76 -4.09 0.19 -11.58
C GLU A 76 -3.15 0.25 -12.79
N ALA A 77 -2.40 1.34 -12.95
CA ALA A 77 -1.45 1.46 -14.06
C ALA A 77 -0.25 0.52 -13.88
N SER A 78 0.26 0.37 -12.65
CA SER A 78 1.29 -0.62 -12.32
C SER A 78 0.82 -2.04 -12.64
N ASP A 79 -0.40 -2.41 -12.24
CA ASP A 79 -0.97 -3.74 -12.50
C ASP A 79 -1.12 -4.02 -14.00
N LEU A 80 -1.44 -3.00 -14.80
CA LEU A 80 -1.65 -3.14 -16.25
C LEU A 80 -0.36 -3.16 -17.07
N TRP A 81 0.64 -2.33 -16.71
CA TRP A 81 1.80 -2.07 -17.56
C TRP A 81 3.13 -2.51 -16.93
N CYS A 82 3.12 -2.85 -15.65
CA CYS A 82 4.31 -3.19 -14.87
C CYS A 82 4.05 -4.37 -13.93
N GLU A 83 3.29 -5.39 -14.37
CA GLU A 83 2.93 -6.54 -13.53
C GLU A 83 4.15 -7.18 -12.84
N ASP A 84 5.28 -7.27 -13.54
CA ASP A 84 6.51 -7.87 -13.01
C ASP A 84 7.31 -6.94 -12.08
N THR A 85 7.27 -5.62 -12.31
CA THR A 85 8.17 -4.65 -11.64
C THR A 85 7.46 -3.79 -10.60
N GLY A 86 6.14 -3.64 -10.70
CA GLY A 86 5.31 -2.72 -9.92
C GLY A 86 5.65 -1.23 -10.09
N ASN A 87 6.66 -0.88 -10.88
CA ASN A 87 7.20 0.48 -10.97
C ASN A 87 6.74 1.18 -12.26
N ILE A 88 5.64 1.92 -12.15
CA ILE A 88 5.04 2.64 -13.27
C ILE A 88 5.76 3.93 -13.66
N GLN A 89 6.53 4.52 -12.74
CA GLN A 89 7.08 5.87 -12.90
C GLN A 89 7.89 6.06 -14.20
N PRO A 90 8.80 5.15 -14.59
CA PRO A 90 9.58 5.29 -15.83
C PRO A 90 8.71 5.42 -17.09
N LEU A 91 7.56 4.74 -17.11
CA LEU A 91 6.63 4.75 -18.24
C LEU A 91 5.78 6.02 -18.30
N VAL A 92 5.63 6.75 -17.19
CA VAL A 92 4.75 7.91 -17.11
C VAL A 92 5.46 9.15 -17.63
N LYS A 93 5.14 9.55 -18.87
CA LYS A 93 5.61 10.82 -19.45
C LYS A 93 5.20 12.03 -18.59
N CYS A 94 3.92 12.12 -18.27
CA CYS A 94 3.33 13.23 -17.52
C CYS A 94 2.18 12.71 -16.63
N PHE A 95 2.21 13.05 -15.35
CA PHE A 95 1.14 12.79 -14.40
C PHE A 95 0.46 14.12 -14.05
N ILE A 96 -0.86 14.19 -14.19
CA ILE A 96 -1.64 15.39 -13.86
C ILE A 96 -2.73 15.01 -12.87
N SER A 97 -2.73 15.67 -11.71
CA SER A 97 -3.76 15.56 -10.70
C SER A 97 -4.48 16.90 -10.58
N ILE A 98 -5.82 16.88 -10.62
CA ILE A 98 -6.65 18.08 -10.52
C ILE A 98 -7.50 17.96 -9.26
N GLY A 99 -7.49 19.00 -8.43
CA GLY A 99 -8.28 19.10 -7.21
C GLY A 99 -9.48 20.02 -7.38
N THR A 100 -10.44 19.88 -6.48
CA THR A 100 -11.69 20.67 -6.45
C THR A 100 -11.63 21.85 -5.47
N GLY A 101 -10.44 22.27 -5.08
CA GLY A 101 -10.21 23.36 -4.13
C GLY A 101 -9.88 22.89 -2.71
N HIS A 102 -9.20 23.76 -1.95
CA HIS A 102 -8.91 23.58 -0.54
C HIS A 102 -10.04 24.16 0.32
N LEU A 103 -10.55 23.38 1.30
CA LEU A 103 -11.66 23.80 2.19
C LEU A 103 -11.21 24.66 3.38
N GLY A 104 -9.91 24.90 3.54
CA GLY A 104 -9.34 25.62 4.69
C GLY A 104 -9.35 24.81 5.99
N VAL A 105 -8.75 25.35 7.05
CA VAL A 105 -8.75 24.75 8.40
C VAL A 105 -10.03 25.20 9.12
N ARG A 106 -11.02 24.32 9.24
CA ARG A 106 -12.28 24.61 9.96
C ARG A 106 -12.28 23.99 11.37
N SER A 107 -12.64 24.78 12.38
CA SER A 107 -12.94 24.31 13.73
C SER A 107 -14.38 23.80 13.81
N ILE A 108 -14.57 22.64 14.44
CA ILE A 108 -15.85 21.93 14.44
C ILE A 108 -16.84 22.62 15.39
N ALA A 109 -17.91 23.21 14.85
CA ALA A 109 -19.08 23.64 15.63
C ALA A 109 -20.39 23.00 15.11
N ASP A 110 -21.16 22.52 16.09
CA ASP A 110 -22.59 22.18 16.16
C ASP A 110 -23.32 21.05 15.42
N LYS A 111 -24.25 20.49 16.20
CA LYS A 111 -24.75 19.10 16.27
C LYS A 111 -26.06 18.96 15.47
N GLY A 112 -26.12 17.94 14.62
CA GLY A 112 -27.35 17.49 13.96
C GLY A 112 -27.10 16.51 12.81
N PHE A 113 -26.08 16.79 11.99
CA PHE A 113 -25.68 15.98 10.81
C PHE A 113 -24.22 15.50 10.86
N LYS A 114 -23.65 15.45 12.07
CA LYS A 114 -22.18 15.45 12.30
C LYS A 114 -21.43 14.26 11.73
N HIS A 115 -22.01 13.08 11.54
CA HIS A 115 -21.17 11.91 11.23
C HIS A 115 -20.73 11.82 9.76
N LEU A 116 -21.61 12.16 8.81
CA LEU A 116 -21.31 12.03 7.38
C LEU A 116 -20.67 13.29 6.78
N VAL A 117 -21.06 14.49 7.23
CA VAL A 117 -20.34 15.72 6.91
C VAL A 117 -18.92 15.66 7.46
N LYS A 118 -18.72 15.13 8.69
CA LYS A 118 -17.37 14.86 9.18
C LYS A 118 -16.65 13.79 8.37
N THR A 119 -17.32 12.78 7.84
CA THR A 119 -16.68 11.80 6.96
C THR A 119 -16.24 12.48 5.66
N LEU A 120 -17.09 13.26 4.99
CA LEU A 120 -16.71 13.97 3.77
C LEU A 120 -15.64 15.04 4.01
N GLU A 121 -15.70 15.79 5.12
CA GLU A 121 -14.65 16.73 5.54
C GLU A 121 -13.35 15.99 5.91
N LYS A 122 -13.44 14.83 6.56
CA LYS A 122 -12.30 13.96 6.86
C LYS A 122 -11.70 13.39 5.59
N GLU A 123 -12.50 12.99 4.61
CA GLU A 123 -12.06 12.49 3.31
C GLU A 123 -11.45 13.63 2.46
N ALA A 124 -12.00 14.85 2.52
CA ALA A 124 -11.41 16.04 1.93
C ALA A 124 -10.07 16.41 2.60
N THR A 125 -9.96 16.24 3.93
CA THR A 125 -8.69 16.40 4.66
C THR A 125 -7.69 15.29 4.31
N GLN A 126 -8.18 14.05 4.16
CA GLN A 126 -7.38 12.91 3.70
C GLN A 126 -6.92 13.10 2.25
N THR A 127 -7.66 13.82 1.41
CA THR A 127 -7.28 14.14 0.02
C THR A 127 -5.95 14.89 -0.03
N GLU A 128 -5.73 15.85 0.88
CA GLU A 128 -4.48 16.61 0.95
C GLU A 128 -3.34 15.77 1.53
N SER A 129 -3.60 14.94 2.55
CA SER A 129 -2.59 14.00 3.06
C SER A 129 -2.18 12.98 2.00
N THR A 130 -3.14 12.42 1.26
CA THR A 130 -2.91 11.52 0.11
C THR A 130 -2.14 12.25 -0.99
N ASN A 131 -2.45 13.52 -1.25
CA ASN A 131 -1.71 14.34 -2.21
C ASN A 131 -0.25 14.52 -1.78
N GLN A 132 0.01 14.89 -0.52
CA GLN A 132 1.36 15.06 0.00
C GLN A 132 2.17 13.75 -0.07
N GLN A 133 1.57 12.63 0.31
CA GLN A 133 2.20 11.31 0.19
C GLN A 133 2.49 10.94 -1.27
N PHE A 134 1.56 11.23 -2.18
CA PHE A 134 1.73 11.03 -3.61
C PHE A 134 2.88 11.89 -4.16
N LEU A 135 2.88 13.20 -3.89
CA LEU A 135 3.93 14.11 -4.35
C LEU A 135 5.30 13.76 -3.77
N ALA A 136 5.37 13.28 -2.53
CA ALA A 136 6.60 12.78 -1.94
C ALA A 136 7.15 11.56 -2.70
N ARG A 137 6.29 10.59 -3.06
CA ARG A 137 6.68 9.43 -3.88
C ARG A 137 7.09 9.82 -5.31
N TRP A 138 6.45 10.85 -5.87
CA TRP A 138 6.70 11.35 -7.22
C TRP A 138 7.67 12.54 -7.25
N ARG A 139 8.44 12.78 -6.18
CA ARG A 139 9.27 13.98 -6.00
C ARG A 139 10.24 14.24 -7.15
N ASP A 140 10.93 13.21 -7.64
CA ASP A 140 11.82 13.34 -8.80
C ASP A 140 11.06 13.81 -10.06
N TYR A 141 9.86 13.28 -10.29
CA TYR A 141 9.02 13.64 -11.43
C TYR A 141 8.43 15.04 -11.28
N VAL A 142 8.09 15.46 -10.06
CA VAL A 142 7.69 16.84 -9.77
C VAL A 142 8.84 17.79 -10.10
N ASN A 143 10.05 17.51 -9.59
CA ASN A 143 11.24 18.33 -9.83
C ASN A 143 11.61 18.43 -11.32
N ARG A 144 11.38 17.36 -12.09
CA ARG A 144 11.61 17.32 -13.54
C ARG A 144 10.45 17.91 -14.36
N GLY A 145 9.41 18.44 -13.75
CA GLY A 145 8.24 18.97 -14.47
C GLY A 145 7.51 17.89 -15.26
N ARG A 146 7.37 16.69 -14.68
CA ARG A 146 6.64 15.53 -15.22
C ARG A 146 5.44 15.14 -14.34
N CYS A 147 5.29 15.71 -13.14
CA CYS A 147 4.15 15.50 -12.27
C CYS A 147 3.61 16.85 -11.81
N PHE A 148 2.32 17.08 -12.02
CA PHE A 148 1.65 18.35 -11.77
C PHE A 148 0.39 18.13 -10.91
N ARG A 149 0.22 18.95 -9.89
CA ARG A 149 -1.02 19.09 -9.13
C ARG A 149 -1.57 20.49 -9.33
N PHE A 150 -2.80 20.59 -9.81
CA PHE A 150 -3.53 21.84 -9.91
C PHE A 150 -4.70 21.81 -8.93
N ASN A 151 -4.73 22.76 -7.99
CA ASN A 151 -5.76 22.84 -6.97
C ASN A 151 -5.93 24.30 -6.56
N VAL A 152 -7.16 24.77 -6.40
CA VAL A 152 -7.42 26.14 -5.94
C VAL A 152 -7.08 26.23 -4.45
N ASP A 153 -6.10 27.06 -4.11
CA ASP A 153 -5.56 27.12 -2.74
C ASP A 153 -6.44 27.93 -1.77
N HIS A 154 -7.13 28.95 -2.27
CA HIS A 154 -7.92 29.90 -1.47
C HIS A 154 -9.20 30.35 -2.19
N GLY A 155 -10.19 30.82 -1.41
CA GLY A 155 -11.43 31.41 -1.91
C GLY A 155 -12.60 30.43 -2.01
N LEU A 156 -12.38 29.15 -1.68
CA LEU A 156 -13.40 28.09 -1.69
C LEU A 156 -13.65 27.48 -0.31
N GLU A 157 -13.04 28.04 0.74
CA GLU A 157 -13.10 27.53 2.11
C GLU A 157 -14.52 27.54 2.67
N GLY A 158 -15.44 28.34 2.09
CA GLY A 158 -16.86 28.47 2.45
C GLY A 158 -17.79 27.48 1.74
N VAL A 159 -17.39 27.02 0.55
CA VAL A 159 -18.29 26.36 -0.42
C VAL A 159 -18.53 24.91 -0.02
N LYS A 160 -19.81 24.52 0.09
CA LYS A 160 -20.22 23.14 0.40
C LYS A 160 -20.43 22.33 -0.87
N ILE A 161 -20.32 21.01 -0.77
CA ILE A 161 -20.44 20.08 -1.90
C ILE A 161 -21.77 20.18 -2.67
N ALA A 162 -22.87 20.58 -2.00
CA ALA A 162 -24.18 20.74 -2.63
C ALA A 162 -24.54 22.20 -2.98
N GLU A 163 -23.62 23.13 -2.80
CA GLU A 163 -23.88 24.56 -2.98
C GLU A 163 -23.74 24.98 -4.46
N TYR A 164 -24.63 24.47 -5.31
CA TYR A 164 -24.60 24.73 -6.76
C TYR A 164 -24.81 26.20 -7.11
N GLN A 165 -25.38 27.00 -6.21
CA GLN A 165 -25.63 28.44 -6.40
C GLN A 165 -24.35 29.27 -6.34
N GLU A 166 -23.26 28.74 -5.75
CA GLU A 166 -21.96 29.40 -5.64
C GLU A 166 -21.09 29.24 -6.91
N GLN A 167 -21.69 28.85 -8.05
CA GLN A 167 -20.98 28.69 -9.32
C GLN A 167 -20.14 29.92 -9.70
N ASN A 168 -20.68 31.13 -9.48
CA ASN A 168 -19.97 32.38 -9.77
C ASN A 168 -18.72 32.55 -8.89
N LEU A 169 -18.80 32.19 -7.61
CA LEU A 169 -17.67 32.22 -6.68
C LEU A 169 -16.61 31.18 -7.08
N ILE A 170 -17.04 29.95 -7.42
CA ILE A 170 -16.16 28.88 -7.88
C ILE A 170 -15.37 29.31 -9.13
N GLN A 171 -16.07 29.91 -10.10
CA GLN A 171 -15.46 30.44 -11.30
C GLN A 171 -14.45 31.56 -10.98
N ALA A 172 -14.85 32.55 -10.17
CA ALA A 172 -13.98 33.68 -9.82
C ALA A 172 -12.71 33.25 -9.06
N ALA A 173 -12.83 32.30 -8.12
CA ALA A 173 -11.71 31.76 -7.37
C ALA A 173 -10.75 30.97 -8.30
N THR A 174 -11.31 30.17 -9.21
CA THR A 174 -10.53 29.40 -10.18
C THR A 174 -9.83 30.31 -11.19
N GLU A 175 -10.50 31.35 -11.70
CA GLU A 175 -9.88 32.36 -12.57
C GLU A 175 -8.73 33.09 -11.86
N SER A 176 -8.91 33.42 -10.57
CA SER A 176 -7.88 34.05 -9.76
C SER A 176 -6.67 33.13 -9.59
N TYR A 177 -6.90 31.86 -9.24
CA TYR A 177 -5.86 30.82 -9.15
C TYR A 177 -5.07 30.67 -10.47
N LEU A 178 -5.76 30.66 -11.61
CA LEU A 178 -5.14 30.55 -12.93
C LEU A 178 -4.33 31.80 -13.33
N ARG A 179 -4.62 32.97 -12.75
CA ARG A 179 -3.86 34.22 -12.98
C ARG A 179 -2.62 34.34 -12.08
N GLU A 180 -2.47 33.50 -11.07
CA GLU A 180 -1.29 33.51 -10.22
C GLU A 180 -0.02 33.18 -11.02
N ARG A 181 1.06 33.93 -10.78
CA ARG A 181 2.33 33.73 -11.50
C ARG A 181 2.85 32.30 -11.39
N ARG A 182 2.72 31.68 -10.22
CA ARG A 182 3.15 30.29 -9.98
C ARG A 182 2.34 29.31 -10.84
N THR A 183 1.02 29.45 -10.85
CA THR A 183 0.10 28.63 -11.64
C THR A 183 0.35 28.79 -13.14
N ILE A 184 0.51 30.02 -13.63
CA ILE A 184 0.83 30.28 -15.05
C ILE A 184 2.11 29.55 -15.46
N VAL A 185 3.17 29.64 -14.66
CA VAL A 185 4.45 28.96 -14.93
C VAL A 185 4.27 27.44 -14.92
N SER A 186 3.54 26.90 -13.94
CA SER A 186 3.28 25.46 -13.82
C SER A 186 2.45 24.92 -14.99
N VAL A 187 1.36 25.60 -15.36
CA VAL A 187 0.52 25.25 -16.51
C VAL A 187 1.32 25.30 -17.80
N ARG A 188 2.13 26.35 -18.01
CA ARG A 188 3.01 26.44 -19.19
C ARG A 188 4.01 25.29 -19.23
N SER A 189 4.67 24.99 -18.12
CA SER A 189 5.61 23.86 -18.02
C SER A 189 4.94 22.52 -18.33
N CYS A 190 3.71 22.32 -17.84
CA CYS A 190 2.90 21.14 -18.13
C CYS A 190 2.57 21.03 -19.63
N VAL A 191 2.12 22.12 -20.25
CA VAL A 191 1.81 22.18 -21.68
C VAL A 191 3.05 21.88 -22.52
N GLU A 192 4.19 22.50 -22.21
CA GLU A 192 5.45 22.22 -22.92
C GLU A 192 5.89 20.76 -22.74
N ASN A 193 5.77 20.19 -21.53
CA ASN A 193 6.06 18.78 -21.30
C ASN A 193 5.19 17.85 -22.18
N LEU A 194 3.89 18.15 -22.25
CA LEU A 194 2.94 17.39 -23.07
C LEU A 194 3.21 17.54 -24.57
N ARG A 195 3.63 18.73 -25.04
CA ARG A 195 4.04 18.97 -26.44
C ARG A 195 5.25 18.15 -26.84
N LEU A 196 6.16 17.87 -25.90
CA LEU A 196 7.32 17.00 -26.12
C LEU A 196 6.94 15.51 -26.22
N LYS A 197 5.66 15.14 -26.15
CA LYS A 197 5.23 13.76 -26.38
C LYS A 197 5.37 13.42 -27.86
N GLN A 198 6.47 12.74 -28.21
CA GLN A 198 6.83 12.42 -29.59
C GLN A 198 6.09 11.20 -30.18
N TYR A 199 5.41 10.38 -29.36
CA TYR A 199 4.83 9.11 -29.82
C TYR A 199 3.41 8.86 -29.33
N GLN A 200 2.62 8.16 -30.15
CA GLN A 200 1.41 7.49 -29.69
C GLN A 200 1.79 6.28 -28.82
N PRO A 201 1.16 6.06 -27.66
CA PRO A 201 1.42 4.88 -26.86
C PRO A 201 0.80 3.66 -27.56
N THR A 202 1.58 3.01 -28.42
CA THR A 202 1.24 1.71 -28.99
C THR A 202 1.63 0.61 -28.02
N ILE A 203 1.07 -0.60 -28.20
CA ILE A 203 1.42 -1.75 -27.36
C ILE A 203 2.92 -2.07 -27.50
N GLU A 204 3.45 -1.95 -28.70
CA GLU A 204 4.86 -2.14 -29.03
C GLU A 204 5.75 -1.09 -28.34
N PHE A 205 5.31 0.16 -28.27
CA PHE A 205 6.02 1.23 -27.56
C PHE A 205 6.03 1.01 -26.06
N THR A 206 4.89 0.61 -25.47
CA THR A 206 4.84 0.26 -24.04
C THR A 206 5.73 -0.93 -23.73
N LYS A 207 5.71 -1.99 -24.57
CA LYS A 207 6.63 -3.14 -24.42
C LYS A 207 8.09 -2.71 -24.51
N LYS A 208 8.43 -1.90 -25.51
CA LYS A 208 9.79 -1.36 -25.69
C LYS A 208 10.23 -0.54 -24.48
N LEU A 209 9.39 0.35 -23.95
CA LEU A 209 9.72 1.11 -22.75
C LEU A 209 9.86 0.23 -21.50
N VAL A 210 9.06 -0.82 -21.38
CA VAL A 210 9.20 -1.81 -20.30
C VAL A 210 10.52 -2.56 -20.43
N GLU A 211 10.89 -2.97 -21.65
CA GLU A 211 12.18 -3.63 -21.94
C GLU A 211 13.37 -2.70 -21.72
N GLU A 212 13.28 -1.44 -22.15
CA GLU A 212 14.29 -0.41 -21.90
C GLU A 212 14.40 -0.11 -20.40
N ALA A 213 13.29 0.00 -19.66
CA ALA A 213 13.31 0.17 -18.21
C ALA A 213 13.91 -1.07 -17.49
N ARG A 214 13.71 -2.28 -18.03
CA ARG A 214 14.36 -3.51 -17.54
C ARG A 214 15.87 -3.47 -17.81
N ALA A 215 16.29 -3.11 -19.03
CA ALA A 215 17.69 -3.02 -19.42
C ALA A 215 18.45 -1.89 -18.70
N GLU A 216 17.82 -0.73 -18.47
CA GLU A 216 18.33 0.35 -17.64
C GLU A 216 18.42 -0.06 -16.17
N GLY A 217 17.49 -0.90 -15.69
CA GLY A 217 17.55 -1.54 -14.37
C GLY A 217 18.73 -2.49 -14.19
N GLU A 218 19.27 -3.04 -15.29
CA GLU A 218 20.44 -3.93 -15.31
C GLU A 218 21.77 -3.18 -15.59
N GLN A 219 21.77 -2.00 -16.23
CA GLN A 219 23.00 -1.29 -16.65
C GLN A 219 23.23 0.12 -16.08
N ALA A 220 22.25 0.82 -15.50
CA ALA A 220 22.47 2.18 -15.00
C ALA A 220 22.79 2.21 -13.49
N PRO A 221 23.75 3.05 -13.03
CA PRO A 221 23.89 3.33 -11.61
C PRO A 221 22.62 4.06 -11.15
N ARG A 222 21.82 3.38 -10.34
CA ARG A 222 20.57 3.86 -9.73
C ARG A 222 20.71 5.31 -9.28
N THR A 223 20.09 6.25 -9.99
CA THR A 223 19.87 7.59 -9.43
C THR A 223 18.75 7.42 -8.40
N GLN A 224 19.13 7.01 -7.20
CA GLN A 224 18.26 6.72 -6.09
C GLN A 224 17.39 7.94 -5.80
N SER A 225 16.06 7.73 -5.77
CA SER A 225 15.21 8.51 -4.87
C SER A 225 15.69 8.22 -3.45
N ARG A 226 16.76 8.90 -3.03
CA ARG A 226 17.35 8.72 -1.71
C ARG A 226 16.37 9.33 -0.71
N ALA A 227 15.62 8.47 -0.02
CA ALA A 227 14.88 8.89 1.14
C ALA A 227 15.89 9.33 2.21
N THR A 228 15.60 10.43 2.88
CA THR A 228 16.40 10.88 4.01
C THR A 228 16.31 9.87 5.16
N THR A 229 17.33 9.81 6.00
CA THR A 229 17.31 8.95 7.21
C THR A 229 16.09 9.23 8.11
N ALA A 230 15.60 10.48 8.11
CA ALA A 230 14.40 10.89 8.84
C ALA A 230 13.13 10.25 8.24
N GLU A 231 12.96 10.30 6.92
CA GLU A 231 11.83 9.67 6.21
C GLU A 231 11.79 8.14 6.46
N ILE A 232 12.96 7.48 6.41
CA ILE A 232 13.06 6.03 6.71
C ILE A 232 12.71 5.76 8.19
N SER A 233 13.21 6.57 9.11
CA SER A 233 12.92 6.43 10.55
C SER A 233 11.45 6.63 10.87
N GLU A 234 10.79 7.59 10.19
CA GLU A 234 9.36 7.83 10.31
C GLU A 234 8.53 6.63 9.83
N LEU A 235 8.85 6.08 8.65
CA LEU A 235 8.20 4.87 8.13
C LEU A 235 8.31 3.70 9.13
N ILE A 236 9.50 3.47 9.68
CA ILE A 236 9.72 2.42 10.68
C ILE A 236 8.88 2.69 11.94
N SER A 237 8.81 3.94 12.40
CA SER A 237 7.99 4.35 13.54
C SER A 237 6.50 4.10 13.32
N LEU A 238 5.98 4.49 12.14
CA LEU A 238 4.59 4.27 11.74
C LEU A 238 4.24 2.78 11.68
N GLY A 239 5.13 1.94 11.15
CA GLY A 239 4.97 0.49 11.15
C GLY A 239 4.93 -0.09 12.57
N ASN A 240 5.88 0.32 13.42
CA ASN A 240 5.92 -0.12 14.83
C ASN A 240 4.69 0.33 15.62
N ALA A 241 4.14 1.51 15.35
CA ALA A 241 2.94 2.01 16.02
C ALA A 241 1.72 1.10 15.80
N GLN A 242 1.64 0.43 14.64
CA GLN A 242 0.57 -0.55 14.36
C GLN A 242 0.72 -1.84 15.17
N LEU A 243 1.96 -2.18 15.60
CA LEU A 243 2.27 -3.40 16.33
C LEU A 243 2.38 -3.21 17.85
N LYS A 244 2.42 -1.97 18.35
CA LYS A 244 2.46 -1.65 19.80
C LYS A 244 1.15 -1.92 20.56
N ILE A 245 0.13 -2.41 19.88
CA ILE A 245 -1.14 -2.80 20.47
C ILE A 245 -0.95 -4.19 21.12
N HIS A 246 -1.56 -4.44 22.28
CA HIS A 246 -1.50 -5.76 22.94
C HIS A 246 -1.81 -6.88 21.94
N THR A 247 -1.03 -7.97 21.92
CA THR A 247 -1.05 -9.02 20.87
C THR A 247 -2.45 -9.57 20.58
N SER A 248 -3.30 -9.68 21.60
CA SER A 248 -4.70 -10.13 21.47
C SER A 248 -5.67 -9.14 20.78
N ARG A 249 -5.24 -7.90 20.54
CA ARG A 249 -6.03 -6.83 19.92
C ARG A 249 -5.48 -6.38 18.56
N ILE A 250 -4.37 -6.96 18.10
CA ILE A 250 -3.84 -6.69 16.77
C ILE A 250 -4.82 -7.25 15.74
N SER A 251 -5.27 -6.42 14.81
CA SER A 251 -6.16 -6.83 13.73
C SER A 251 -5.39 -7.07 12.43
N GLN A 252 -5.99 -7.81 11.48
CA GLN A 252 -5.45 -7.99 10.13
C GLN A 252 -5.15 -6.64 9.46
N LYS A 253 -5.99 -5.62 9.70
CA LYS A 253 -5.77 -4.25 9.20
C LYS A 253 -4.48 -3.63 9.74
N ASN A 254 -4.17 -3.84 11.02
CA ASN A 254 -2.92 -3.33 11.62
C ASN A 254 -1.71 -3.99 10.99
N LEU A 255 -1.76 -5.31 10.76
CA LEU A 255 -0.68 -6.05 10.12
C LEU A 255 -0.46 -5.61 8.66
N LEU A 256 -1.54 -5.42 7.89
CA LEU A 256 -1.44 -4.91 6.52
C LEU A 256 -0.80 -3.50 6.48
N GLN A 257 -1.18 -2.63 7.41
CA GLN A 257 -0.63 -1.29 7.51
C GLN A 257 0.84 -1.30 7.97
N ALA A 258 1.21 -2.17 8.91
CA ALA A 258 2.60 -2.37 9.34
C ALA A 258 3.46 -2.85 8.16
N ARG A 259 2.98 -3.86 7.43
CA ARG A 259 3.64 -4.41 6.24
C ARG A 259 3.87 -3.33 5.18
N HIS A 260 2.89 -2.46 4.95
CA HIS A 260 3.01 -1.35 4.01
C HIS A 260 4.13 -0.36 4.38
N TYR A 261 4.23 0.02 5.65
CA TYR A 261 5.28 0.96 6.08
C TYR A 261 6.66 0.32 6.07
N PHE A 262 6.77 -0.93 6.52
CA PHE A 262 8.04 -1.65 6.50
C PHE A 262 8.52 -1.97 5.08
N SER A 263 7.64 -2.31 4.15
CA SER A 263 8.03 -2.54 2.75
C SER A 263 8.60 -1.28 2.09
N LYS A 264 8.01 -0.11 2.36
CA LYS A 264 8.55 1.19 1.93
C LYS A 264 9.91 1.49 2.55
N ALA A 265 10.07 1.25 3.86
CA ALA A 265 11.35 1.44 4.52
C ALA A 265 12.42 0.50 3.95
N LEU A 266 12.08 -0.77 3.74
CA LEU A 266 12.96 -1.78 3.17
C LEU A 266 13.40 -1.40 1.75
N PHE A 267 12.46 -0.95 0.92
CA PHE A 267 12.76 -0.47 -0.43
C PHE A 267 13.83 0.61 -0.42
N PHE A 268 13.71 1.64 0.45
CA PHE A 268 14.73 2.69 0.51
C PHE A 268 16.08 2.18 1.04
N LEU A 269 16.06 1.29 2.02
CA LEU A 269 17.27 0.71 2.61
C LEU A 269 18.05 -0.17 1.63
N GLU A 270 17.36 -1.07 0.91
CA GLU A 270 17.97 -1.94 -0.11
C GLU A 270 18.49 -1.17 -1.32
N ASN A 271 17.91 0.00 -1.57
CA ASN A 271 18.35 0.86 -2.66
C ASN A 271 19.49 1.80 -2.29
N ASP A 272 19.87 1.98 -1.01
CA ASP A 272 21.03 2.79 -0.61
C ASP A 272 22.24 1.89 -0.28
N PRO A 273 23.35 1.94 -1.05
CA PRO A 273 24.53 1.10 -0.86
C PRO A 273 25.31 1.43 0.42
N THR A 274 25.00 2.55 1.08
CA THR A 274 25.58 2.93 2.38
C THR A 274 24.81 2.35 3.56
N THR A 275 23.66 1.71 3.31
CA THR A 275 22.86 1.07 4.35
C THR A 275 23.64 -0.07 5.00
N ALA A 276 23.69 -0.08 6.33
CA ALA A 276 24.28 -1.19 7.05
C ALA A 276 23.42 -2.45 6.90
N PRO A 277 23.99 -3.65 6.60
CA PRO A 277 23.19 -4.87 6.44
C PRO A 277 22.32 -5.19 7.67
N LYS A 278 22.78 -4.80 8.86
CA LYS A 278 22.02 -4.88 10.12
C LYS A 278 20.69 -4.11 10.08
N GLN A 279 20.62 -2.98 9.39
CA GLN A 279 19.38 -2.20 9.25
C GLN A 279 18.38 -2.94 8.35
N VAL A 280 18.84 -3.47 7.21
CA VAL A 280 18.03 -4.31 6.31
C VAL A 280 17.50 -5.53 7.07
N ALA A 281 18.38 -6.24 7.79
CA ALA A 281 18.01 -7.41 8.58
C ALA A 281 16.90 -7.11 9.61
N ARG A 282 16.95 -5.95 10.28
CA ARG A 282 15.94 -5.56 11.28
C ARG A 282 14.57 -5.32 10.66
N ILE A 283 14.52 -4.76 9.46
CA ILE A 283 13.25 -4.52 8.75
C ILE A 283 12.73 -5.83 8.17
N CYS A 284 13.59 -6.68 7.60
CA CYS A 284 13.21 -8.00 7.15
C CYS A 284 12.69 -8.90 8.29
N GLN A 285 13.28 -8.82 9.48
CA GLN A 285 12.75 -9.51 10.68
C GLN A 285 11.32 -9.04 11.01
N LYS A 286 11.07 -7.72 11.00
CA LYS A 286 9.73 -7.16 11.21
C LYS A 286 8.74 -7.57 10.12
N MET A 287 9.19 -7.62 8.86
CA MET A 287 8.39 -8.10 7.73
C MET A 287 8.04 -9.58 7.88
N LEU A 288 8.97 -10.42 8.31
CA LEU A 288 8.71 -11.83 8.62
C LEU A 288 7.60 -11.95 9.65
N GLU A 289 7.77 -11.33 10.83
CA GLU A 289 6.80 -11.46 11.94
C GLU A 289 5.42 -10.94 11.53
N THR A 290 5.39 -9.80 10.86
CA THR A 290 4.13 -9.19 10.38
C THR A 290 3.41 -10.09 9.38
N THR A 291 4.16 -10.67 8.44
CA THR A 291 3.59 -11.49 7.36
C THR A 291 3.20 -12.89 7.85
N LEU A 292 3.93 -13.43 8.82
CA LEU A 292 3.56 -14.65 9.53
C LEU A 292 2.25 -14.45 10.31
N GLY A 293 2.07 -13.29 10.97
CA GLY A 293 0.79 -12.93 11.60
C GLY A 293 -0.36 -12.82 10.60
N LEU A 294 -0.12 -12.26 9.40
CA LEU A 294 -1.13 -12.21 8.33
C LEU A 294 -1.54 -13.62 7.89
N SER A 295 -0.57 -14.53 7.76
CA SER A 295 -0.83 -15.93 7.45
C SER A 295 -1.74 -16.58 8.50
N GLN A 296 -1.52 -16.33 9.78
CA GLN A 296 -2.35 -16.88 10.86
C GLN A 296 -3.78 -16.33 10.87
N MET A 297 -3.96 -15.07 10.50
CA MET A 297 -5.27 -14.40 10.51
C MET A 297 -6.10 -14.60 9.25
N SER A 298 -5.49 -15.02 8.14
CA SER A 298 -6.17 -15.18 6.85
C SER A 298 -7.18 -16.34 6.90
N ARG A 299 -8.23 -16.29 6.06
CA ARG A 299 -9.30 -17.31 6.08
C ARG A 299 -9.06 -18.42 5.06
N ALA A 300 -8.68 -18.06 3.83
CA ALA A 300 -8.44 -19.01 2.75
C ALA A 300 -7.09 -19.71 2.94
N HIS A 301 -7.03 -21.03 2.73
CA HIS A 301 -5.80 -21.80 2.88
C HIS A 301 -4.67 -21.29 1.96
N GLU A 302 -4.99 -20.98 0.70
CA GLU A 302 -4.05 -20.42 -0.28
C GLU A 302 -3.42 -19.09 0.19
N GLU A 303 -4.23 -18.18 0.75
CA GLU A 303 -3.74 -16.91 1.31
C GLU A 303 -2.81 -17.13 2.51
N ARG A 304 -3.12 -18.13 3.37
CA ARG A 304 -2.24 -18.49 4.49
C ARG A 304 -0.89 -18.98 3.96
N GLU A 305 -0.91 -19.89 2.99
CA GLU A 305 0.31 -20.44 2.42
C GLU A 305 1.16 -19.37 1.72
N GLN A 306 0.53 -18.48 0.95
CA GLN A 306 1.22 -17.37 0.30
C GLN A 306 1.95 -16.49 1.34
N HIS A 307 1.26 -16.06 2.39
CA HIS A 307 1.88 -15.26 3.44
C HIS A 307 2.96 -16.03 4.22
N ALA A 308 2.80 -17.33 4.44
CA ALA A 308 3.85 -18.13 5.08
C ALA A 308 5.12 -18.21 4.22
N ASN A 309 4.97 -18.33 2.89
CA ASN A 309 6.07 -18.32 1.94
C ASN A 309 6.74 -16.94 1.85
N GLU A 310 5.96 -15.84 1.87
CA GLU A 310 6.49 -14.48 1.96
C GLU A 310 7.30 -14.26 3.25
N ALA A 311 6.78 -14.72 4.40
CA ALA A 311 7.47 -14.62 5.67
C ALA A 311 8.81 -15.38 5.66
N GLN A 312 8.85 -16.56 5.05
CA GLN A 312 10.08 -17.33 4.88
C GLN A 312 11.14 -16.54 4.08
N LYS A 313 10.76 -15.97 2.93
CA LYS A 313 11.68 -15.17 2.09
C LYS A 313 12.28 -14.00 2.87
N PHE A 314 11.47 -13.26 3.63
CA PHE A 314 11.99 -12.18 4.47
C PHE A 314 12.94 -12.69 5.56
N GLY A 315 12.68 -13.87 6.13
CA GLY A 315 13.58 -14.51 7.09
C GLY A 315 14.93 -14.90 6.50
N GLU A 316 14.93 -15.47 5.30
CA GLU A 316 16.17 -15.85 4.59
C GLU A 316 17.02 -14.62 4.28
N VAL A 317 16.40 -13.53 3.77
CA VAL A 317 17.09 -12.25 3.54
C VAL A 317 17.60 -11.64 4.86
N ALA A 318 16.80 -11.70 5.94
CA ALA A 318 17.24 -11.22 7.24
C ALA A 318 18.44 -12.01 7.76
N LEU A 319 18.43 -13.34 7.59
CA LEU A 319 19.49 -14.24 8.01
C LEU A 319 20.78 -13.97 7.24
N GLU A 320 20.70 -13.83 5.92
CA GLU A 320 21.85 -13.50 5.09
C GLU A 320 22.51 -12.18 5.52
N ASN A 321 21.70 -11.14 5.78
CA ASN A 321 22.20 -9.83 6.16
C ASN A 321 22.77 -9.79 7.59
N VAL A 322 22.18 -10.51 8.54
CA VAL A 322 22.68 -10.53 9.93
C VAL A 322 23.96 -11.36 10.06
N VAL A 323 24.08 -12.46 9.31
CA VAL A 323 25.31 -13.27 9.24
C VAL A 323 26.47 -12.43 8.71
N LYS A 324 26.25 -11.60 7.67
CA LYS A 324 27.26 -10.64 7.17
C LYS A 324 27.72 -9.64 8.25
N CYS A 325 26.86 -9.32 9.22
CA CYS A 325 27.19 -8.40 10.31
C CYS A 325 27.83 -9.08 11.53
N GLY A 326 27.88 -10.41 11.59
CA GLY A 326 28.41 -11.14 12.75
C GLY A 326 27.63 -10.94 14.05
N ASP A 327 26.34 -10.55 13.98
CA ASP A 327 25.50 -10.39 15.17
C ASP A 327 24.87 -11.75 15.54
N GLU A 328 25.57 -12.52 16.37
CA GLU A 328 25.15 -13.88 16.74
C GLU A 328 23.80 -13.93 17.46
N CYS A 329 23.51 -12.92 18.28
CA CYS A 329 22.24 -12.81 19.01
C CYS A 329 21.08 -12.63 18.02
N MET A 330 21.19 -11.66 17.11
CA MET A 330 20.17 -11.42 16.11
C MET A 330 20.07 -12.57 15.10
N THR A 331 21.18 -13.25 14.80
CA THR A 331 21.19 -14.48 14.01
C THR A 331 20.32 -15.55 14.68
N ALA A 332 20.52 -15.81 15.97
CA ALA A 332 19.71 -16.78 16.71
C ALA A 332 18.22 -16.38 16.73
N GLN A 333 17.90 -15.09 16.87
CA GLN A 333 16.51 -14.58 16.80
C GLN A 333 15.85 -14.86 15.44
N VAL A 334 16.55 -14.59 14.34
CA VAL A 334 16.01 -14.81 12.98
C VAL A 334 15.85 -16.31 12.69
N GLU A 335 16.81 -17.13 13.07
CA GLU A 335 16.70 -18.59 12.93
C GLU A 335 15.54 -19.18 13.73
N PHE A 336 15.29 -18.66 14.94
CA PHE A 336 14.12 -19.06 15.72
C PHE A 336 12.82 -18.70 15.00
N LEU A 337 12.71 -17.47 14.49
CA LEU A 337 11.54 -17.04 13.73
C LEU A 337 11.32 -17.87 12.47
N LEU A 338 12.39 -18.24 11.76
CA LEU A 338 12.31 -19.18 10.64
C LEU A 338 11.83 -20.57 11.06
N ALA A 339 12.25 -21.07 12.24
CA ALA A 339 11.71 -22.32 12.78
C ALA A 339 10.21 -22.24 13.07
N CYS A 340 9.72 -21.09 13.55
CA CYS A 340 8.28 -20.83 13.70
C CYS A 340 7.54 -20.88 12.34
N VAL A 341 8.12 -20.28 11.29
CA VAL A 341 7.56 -20.34 9.93
C VAL A 341 7.50 -21.79 9.44
N THR A 342 8.56 -22.58 9.65
CA THR A 342 8.59 -24.01 9.30
C THR A 342 7.47 -24.78 10.01
N ALA A 343 7.35 -24.63 11.33
CA ALA A 343 6.30 -25.28 12.10
C ALA A 343 4.89 -24.90 11.61
N TRP A 344 4.68 -23.61 11.29
CA TRP A 344 3.41 -23.15 10.73
C TRP A 344 3.10 -23.73 9.35
N LYS A 345 4.09 -23.82 8.47
CA LYS A 345 3.92 -24.42 7.13
C LYS A 345 3.58 -25.90 7.22
N VAL A 346 4.24 -26.66 8.11
CA VAL A 346 3.89 -28.06 8.37
C VAL A 346 2.44 -28.17 8.84
N TYR A 347 2.00 -27.32 9.77
CA TYR A 347 0.60 -27.28 10.19
C TYR A 347 -0.39 -27.00 9.03
N LEU A 348 -0.07 -26.05 8.14
CA LEU A 348 -0.92 -25.75 6.98
C LEU A 348 -1.02 -26.94 6.02
N GLN A 349 0.06 -27.71 5.83
CA GLN A 349 0.07 -28.92 5.02
C GLN A 349 -0.82 -30.02 5.62
N LEU A 350 -0.74 -30.22 6.94
CA LEU A 350 -1.60 -31.18 7.67
C LEU A 350 -3.09 -30.84 7.55
N LYS A 351 -3.42 -29.55 7.65
CA LYS A 351 -4.80 -29.09 7.46
C LYS A 351 -5.31 -29.30 6.05
N ALA A 352 -4.45 -29.16 5.03
CA ALA A 352 -4.83 -29.39 3.63
C ALA A 352 -5.01 -30.88 3.30
N SER A 353 -4.14 -31.75 3.83
CA SER A 353 -4.19 -33.19 3.53
C SER A 353 -5.34 -33.93 4.25
N GLY A 354 -6.02 -33.28 5.21
CA GLY A 354 -7.08 -33.88 6.01
C GLY A 354 -6.59 -35.03 6.91
N GLN A 355 -5.27 -35.26 6.97
CA GLN A 355 -4.66 -36.27 7.81
C GLN A 355 -4.63 -35.78 9.25
N ARG A 356 -5.17 -36.60 10.18
CA ARG A 356 -4.99 -36.35 11.63
C ARG A 356 -3.57 -36.61 12.11
N THR A 357 -2.74 -37.24 11.28
CA THR A 357 -1.36 -37.60 11.59
C THR A 357 -0.47 -37.29 10.39
N PRO A 358 0.52 -36.41 10.55
CA PRO A 358 1.62 -36.20 9.59
C PRO A 358 2.28 -37.53 9.21
N GLU A 359 3.10 -37.52 8.16
CA GLU A 359 4.31 -38.35 8.21
C GLU A 359 5.05 -37.96 9.49
N SER A 360 5.03 -38.82 10.51
CA SER A 360 5.41 -38.46 11.90
C SER A 360 6.77 -37.75 11.99
N GLY A 361 7.66 -38.03 11.03
CA GLY A 361 8.98 -37.42 10.93
C GLY A 361 9.00 -35.92 10.66
N ASP A 362 8.08 -35.35 9.89
CA ASP A 362 8.11 -33.91 9.56
C ASP A 362 7.68 -33.03 10.74
N VAL A 363 6.65 -33.47 11.48
CA VAL A 363 6.23 -32.80 12.71
C VAL A 363 7.28 -32.92 13.80
N GLU A 364 7.82 -34.12 14.01
CA GLU A 364 8.90 -34.33 14.97
C GLU A 364 10.13 -33.49 14.63
N SER A 365 10.50 -33.42 13.34
CA SER A 365 11.61 -32.59 12.86
C SER A 365 11.36 -31.09 13.08
N ALA A 366 10.16 -30.59 12.75
CA ALA A 366 9.81 -29.19 12.96
C ALA A 366 9.78 -28.82 14.45
N GLN A 367 9.24 -29.70 15.29
CA GLN A 367 9.21 -29.53 16.74
C GLN A 367 10.62 -29.53 17.33
N MET A 368 11.46 -30.50 16.97
CA MET A 368 12.86 -30.58 17.38
C MET A 368 13.65 -29.35 16.95
N LEU A 369 13.44 -28.86 15.72
CA LEU A 369 14.07 -27.65 15.23
C LEU A 369 13.67 -26.43 16.07
N LEU A 370 12.38 -26.28 16.38
CA LEU A 370 11.84 -25.16 17.17
C LEU A 370 12.46 -25.13 18.59
N PHE A 371 12.48 -26.26 19.29
CA PHE A 371 13.10 -26.36 20.62
C PHE A 371 14.61 -26.14 20.57
N LYS A 372 15.31 -26.70 19.57
CA LYS A 372 16.75 -26.47 19.38
C LYS A 372 17.07 -24.98 19.18
N ARG A 373 16.26 -24.24 18.43
CA ARG A 373 16.47 -22.79 18.26
C ARG A 373 16.13 -22.01 19.53
N LEU A 374 15.15 -22.44 20.31
CA LEU A 374 14.85 -21.83 21.62
C LEU A 374 16.04 -22.00 22.59
N GLU A 375 16.65 -23.18 22.67
CA GLU A 375 17.83 -23.39 23.53
C GLU A 375 18.98 -22.48 23.14
N ARG A 376 19.24 -22.31 21.83
CA ARG A 376 20.26 -21.37 21.35
C ARG A 376 19.99 -19.93 21.81
N LEU A 377 18.73 -19.50 21.89
CA LEU A 377 18.40 -18.16 22.38
C LEU A 377 18.74 -17.96 23.86
N ARG A 378 18.71 -19.02 24.68
CA ARG A 378 19.03 -18.94 26.11
C ARG A 378 20.50 -18.61 26.39
N GLU A 379 21.39 -18.79 25.41
CA GLU A 379 22.78 -18.39 25.49
C GLU A 379 22.95 -16.85 25.56
N PHE A 380 21.90 -16.08 25.24
CA PHE A 380 21.92 -14.62 25.20
C PHE A 380 21.11 -13.97 26.35
N PRO A 381 21.76 -13.51 27.43
CA PRO A 381 21.08 -13.10 28.68
C PRO A 381 20.28 -11.80 28.58
N LYS A 382 20.38 -11.05 27.47
CA LYS A 382 19.66 -9.79 27.25
C LYS A 382 18.33 -9.96 26.52
N LEU A 383 17.99 -11.19 26.13
CA LEU A 383 16.74 -11.49 25.44
C LEU A 383 15.59 -11.66 26.43
N ASP A 384 14.42 -11.14 26.06
CA ASP A 384 13.17 -11.42 26.75
C ASP A 384 12.71 -12.83 26.40
N MET A 385 13.14 -13.82 27.18
CA MET A 385 12.81 -15.22 26.95
C MET A 385 11.32 -15.52 27.09
N VAL A 386 10.55 -14.71 27.84
CA VAL A 386 9.11 -14.89 28.02
C VAL A 386 8.39 -14.82 26.66
N TYR A 387 8.81 -13.89 25.80
CA TYR A 387 8.28 -13.76 24.44
C TYR A 387 8.53 -15.03 23.61
N TYR A 388 9.76 -15.52 23.58
CA TYR A 388 10.14 -16.67 22.74
C TYR A 388 9.52 -17.98 23.24
N GLU A 389 9.44 -18.19 24.55
CA GLU A 389 8.79 -19.36 25.15
C GLU A 389 7.28 -19.39 24.86
N ALA A 390 6.61 -18.23 24.89
CA ALA A 390 5.21 -18.12 24.49
C ALA A 390 4.99 -18.45 22.99
N GLN A 391 5.92 -18.04 22.12
CA GLN A 391 5.87 -18.41 20.69
C GLN A 391 6.05 -19.92 20.51
N VAL A 392 7.00 -20.55 21.21
CA VAL A 392 7.17 -22.01 21.14
C VAL A 392 5.92 -22.75 21.57
N GLY A 393 5.30 -22.34 22.69
CA GLY A 393 4.03 -22.94 23.14
C GLY A 393 2.94 -22.84 22.07
N THR A 394 2.86 -21.72 21.36
CA THR A 394 1.90 -21.50 20.28
C THR A 394 2.17 -22.41 19.07
N TYR A 395 3.41 -22.41 18.55
CA TYR A 395 3.74 -23.17 17.34
C TYR A 395 3.84 -24.68 17.58
N ALA A 396 4.34 -25.12 18.73
CA ALA A 396 4.28 -26.53 19.12
C ALA A 396 2.82 -26.98 19.30
N GLY A 397 1.94 -26.11 19.82
CA GLY A 397 0.50 -26.37 19.92
C GLY A 397 -0.15 -26.66 18.57
N TYR A 398 0.23 -25.94 17.51
CA TYR A 398 -0.25 -26.20 16.16
C TYR A 398 0.17 -27.58 15.63
N LEU A 399 1.36 -28.07 16.01
CA LEU A 399 1.89 -29.35 15.54
C LEU A 399 1.28 -30.57 16.25
N ILE A 400 0.81 -30.41 17.50
CA ILE A 400 0.28 -31.50 18.33
C ILE A 400 -1.24 -31.71 18.10
N GLY A 401 -1.91 -30.77 17.43
CA GLY A 401 -3.34 -30.85 17.11
C GLY A 401 -4.22 -30.75 18.35
N GLN A 402 -4.45 -29.52 18.83
CA GLN A 402 -5.56 -29.24 19.75
C GLN A 402 -6.91 -29.21 19.03
#